data_AF-A0A7X7MS03-F1
#
_entry.id   AF-A0A7X7MS03-F1
#
_cell.length_a   1.000
_cell.length_b   1.000
_cell.length_c   1.000
_cell.angle_alpha   90.00
_cell.angle_beta   90.00
_cell.angle_gamma   90.00
#
_symmetry.space_group_name_H-M   'P 1'
#
loop_
_entity.id
_entity.type
_entity.pdbx_description
1 polymer ?
#
loop_
_entity_poly.entity_id
_entity_poly.type
_entity_poly.pdbx_seq_one_letter_code
_entity_poly.pdbx_strand_id
1 'polypeptide(L)'
;MLREFRTEVEYELIRLGLRLRDVGVPGFNLRDLYVIVTHPAKDGPLGRAMSRKVSGEVSDWSVSEHLLASTVDALNWLVWSKTEDGAKNRHRPKPIPRPGASTAGDERRVKGTGMTVKEAMDLF
;
A
#
# COMPACT_ATOMS: atom_id res chain seq x y z
N MET A 1 -15.25 2.39 17.52
CA MET A 1 -13.78 2.46 17.65
C MET A 1 -13.26 1.45 18.67
N LEU A 2 -13.38 1.66 20.00
CA LEU A 2 -12.84 0.71 20.99
C LEU A 2 -13.45 -0.71 20.95
N ARG A 3 -14.73 -0.85 20.60
CA ARG A 3 -15.36 -2.17 20.41
C ARG A 3 -14.90 -2.90 19.16
N GLU A 4 -14.41 -2.16 18.17
CA GLU A 4 -14.09 -2.67 16.85
C GLU A 4 -12.60 -2.98 16.72
N PHE A 5 -11.74 -2.07 17.20
CA PHE A 5 -10.29 -2.19 17.15
C PHE A 5 -9.70 -2.53 18.52
N ARG A 6 -10.41 -3.35 19.30
CA ARG A 6 -10.04 -3.57 20.70
C ARG A 6 -8.62 -4.12 20.82
N THR A 7 -8.30 -5.13 20.02
CA THR A 7 -7.02 -5.82 20.04
C THR A 7 -5.89 -4.89 19.59
N GLU A 8 -6.14 -4.07 18.57
CA GLU A 8 -5.15 -3.15 18.03
C GLU A 8 -4.88 -2.00 18.99
N VAL A 9 -5.91 -1.49 19.66
CA VAL A 9 -5.75 -0.51 20.75
C VAL A 9 -4.96 -1.12 21.90
N GLU A 10 -5.30 -2.33 22.35
CA GLU A 10 -4.55 -3.00 23.41
C GLU A 10 -3.07 -3.23 23.01
N TYR A 11 -2.81 -3.61 21.76
CA TYR A 11 -1.44 -3.81 21.26
C TYR A 11 -0.68 -2.47 21.16
N GLU A 12 -1.30 -1.42 20.63
CA GLU A 12 -0.68 -0.09 20.57
C GLU A 12 -0.26 0.39 21.97
N LEU A 13 -1.15 0.22 22.95
CA LEU A 13 -0.85 0.54 24.35
C LEU A 13 0.31 -0.31 24.88
N ILE A 14 0.32 -1.62 24.61
CA ILE A 14 1.41 -2.52 25.03
C ILE A 14 2.75 -2.08 24.44
N ARG A 15 2.78 -1.68 23.17
CA ARG A 15 3.98 -1.17 22.47
C ARG A 15 4.50 0.12 23.10
N LEU A 16 3.60 0.96 23.60
CA LEU A 16 3.92 2.18 24.35
C LEU A 16 4.26 1.92 25.83
N GLY A 17 4.29 0.66 26.28
CA GLY A 17 4.55 0.30 27.67
C GLY A 17 3.35 0.49 28.61
N LEU A 18 2.16 0.75 28.06
CA LEU A 18 0.91 0.97 28.79
C LEU A 18 0.03 -0.28 28.75
N ARG A 19 -1.05 -0.29 29.55
CA ARG A 19 -2.12 -1.30 29.47
C ARG A 19 -3.48 -0.62 29.56
N LEU A 20 -4.47 -1.17 28.85
CA LEU A 20 -5.83 -0.67 28.86
C LEU A 20 -6.47 -0.69 30.26
N ARG A 21 -6.07 -1.65 31.11
CA ARG A 21 -6.54 -1.75 32.50
C ARG A 21 -6.01 -0.66 33.43
N ASP A 22 -4.93 0.03 33.03
CA ASP A 22 -4.29 1.07 33.85
C ASP A 22 -4.90 2.45 33.56
N VAL A 23 -5.91 2.56 32.69
CA VAL A 23 -6.56 3.83 32.38
C VAL A 23 -7.28 4.37 33.62
N GLY A 24 -6.91 5.58 34.04
CA GLY A 24 -7.48 6.25 35.21
C GLY A 24 -6.57 6.23 36.44
N VAL A 25 -5.39 5.61 36.37
CA VAL A 25 -4.35 5.75 37.41
C VAL A 25 -3.61 7.07 37.26
N PRO A 26 -3.02 7.62 38.34
CA PRO A 26 -2.10 8.76 38.24
C PRO A 26 -0.98 8.45 37.25
N GLY A 27 -0.88 9.26 36.18
CA GLY A 27 0.11 9.09 35.11
C GLY A 27 -0.42 8.48 33.79
N PHE A 28 -1.63 7.93 33.78
CA PHE A 28 -2.30 7.51 32.53
C PHE A 28 -3.82 7.64 32.65
N ASN A 29 -4.36 8.74 32.11
CA ASN A 29 -5.77 9.07 32.23
C ASN A 29 -6.54 8.89 30.90
N LEU A 30 -7.86 9.12 30.93
CA LEU A 30 -8.72 8.99 29.75
C LEU A 30 -8.35 9.94 28.60
N ARG A 31 -7.77 11.10 28.90
CA ARG A 31 -7.28 12.03 27.88
C ARG A 31 -6.07 11.47 27.15
N ASP A 32 -5.15 10.82 27.85
CA ASP A 32 -3.97 10.18 27.25
C ASP A 32 -4.40 9.04 26.31
N LEU A 33 -5.31 8.18 26.79
CA LEU A 33 -5.91 7.13 25.95
C LEU A 33 -6.59 7.73 24.71
N TYR A 34 -7.38 8.79 24.88
CA TYR A 34 -8.05 9.45 23.77
C TYR A 34 -7.06 9.97 22.72
N VAL A 35 -5.95 10.59 23.14
CA VAL A 35 -4.92 11.09 22.22
C VAL A 35 -4.28 9.94 21.45
N ILE A 36 -3.90 8.84 22.11
CA ILE A 36 -3.31 7.66 21.46
C ILE A 36 -4.26 7.07 20.42
N VAL A 37 -5.54 6.94 20.77
CA VAL A 37 -6.55 6.31 19.90
C VAL A 37 -6.93 7.20 18.71
N THR A 38 -6.91 8.52 18.88
CA THR A 38 -7.26 9.47 17.80
C THR A 38 -6.08 9.83 16.91
N HIS A 39 -4.85 9.69 17.42
CA HIS A 39 -3.61 9.99 16.70
C HIS A 39 -2.65 8.80 16.77
N PRO A 40 -3.05 7.60 16.30
CA PRO A 40 -2.17 6.44 16.33
C PRO A 40 -0.96 6.64 15.43
N ALA A 41 0.15 5.98 15.77
CA ALA A 41 1.31 5.95 14.88
C ALA A 41 0.91 5.37 13.52
N LYS A 42 1.34 6.02 12.43
CA LYS A 42 0.99 5.62 11.06
C LYS A 42 1.41 4.17 10.73
N ASP A 43 2.55 3.76 11.27
CA ASP A 43 3.12 2.42 11.15
C ASP A 43 2.72 1.50 12.32
N GLY A 44 1.96 2.01 13.30
CA GLY A 44 1.47 1.28 14.46
C GLY A 44 0.31 0.34 14.13
N PRO A 45 0.09 -0.72 14.93
CA PRO A 45 -1.03 -1.65 14.75
C PRO A 45 -2.39 -0.96 14.57
N LEU A 46 -2.70 0.03 15.40
CA LEU A 46 -4.00 0.73 15.34
C LEU A 46 -4.11 1.60 14.08
N GLY A 47 -3.04 2.34 13.77
CA GLY A 47 -2.99 3.17 12.56
C GLY A 47 -3.21 2.35 11.30
N ARG A 48 -2.49 1.23 11.16
CA ARG A 48 -2.64 0.32 10.01
C ARG A 48 -4.03 -0.29 9.91
N ALA A 49 -4.60 -0.77 11.01
CA ALA A 49 -5.93 -1.37 10.99
C ALA A 49 -7.01 -0.35 10.60
N MET A 50 -6.91 0.87 11.12
CA MET A 50 -7.80 1.96 10.73
C MET A 50 -7.64 2.34 9.26
N SER A 51 -6.40 2.49 8.78
CA SER A 51 -6.14 2.84 7.39
C SER A 51 -6.55 1.73 6.41
N ARG A 52 -6.37 0.45 6.75
CA ARG A 52 -6.90 -0.70 5.98
C ARG A 52 -8.42 -0.67 5.90
N LYS A 53 -9.11 -0.31 7.00
CA LYS A 53 -10.57 -0.23 6.99
C LYS A 53 -11.08 0.90 6.09
N VAL A 54 -10.38 2.03 6.04
CA VAL A 54 -10.78 3.21 5.25
C VAL A 54 -10.41 3.07 3.77
N SER A 55 -9.18 2.63 3.48
CA SER A 55 -8.61 2.65 2.13
C SER A 55 -8.42 1.26 1.52
N GLY A 56 -8.85 0.20 2.21
CA GLY A 56 -8.70 -1.19 1.77
C GLY A 56 -7.24 -1.62 1.70
N GLU A 57 -6.97 -2.55 0.79
CA GLU A 57 -5.63 -3.12 0.57
C GLU A 57 -4.59 -2.08 0.15
N VAL A 58 -5.00 -0.93 -0.42
CA VAL A 58 -4.07 0.17 -0.80
C VAL A 58 -3.24 0.65 0.40
N SER A 59 -3.78 0.53 1.61
CA SER A 59 -3.10 0.97 2.83
C SER A 59 -2.12 -0.05 3.42
N ASP A 60 -2.02 -1.26 2.85
CA ASP A 60 -1.17 -2.30 3.42
C ASP A 60 0.32 -2.00 3.24
N TRP A 61 0.66 -1.28 2.18
CA TRP A 61 2.02 -0.82 1.94
C TRP A 61 2.20 0.65 2.30
N SER A 62 3.30 0.91 2.99
CA SER A 62 3.90 2.22 3.11
C SER A 62 4.47 2.69 1.76
N VAL A 63 4.69 4.00 1.65
CA VAL A 63 5.34 4.61 0.48
C VAL A 63 6.70 3.97 0.21
N SER A 64 7.46 3.66 1.27
CA SER A 64 8.75 2.99 1.16
C SER A 64 8.64 1.61 0.52
N GLU A 65 7.64 0.81 0.87
CA GLU A 65 7.41 -0.51 0.25
C GLU A 65 7.05 -0.37 -1.24
N HIS A 66 6.22 0.62 -1.62
CA HIS A 66 5.96 0.92 -3.03
C HIS A 66 7.21 1.32 -3.81
N LEU A 67 8.07 2.16 -3.22
CA LEU A 67 9.33 2.60 -3.85
C LEU A 67 10.36 1.46 -3.95
N LEU A 68 10.45 0.62 -2.92
CA LEU A 68 11.32 -0.56 -2.92
C LEU A 68 10.87 -1.55 -3.98
N ALA A 69 9.58 -1.87 -4.06
CA ALA A 69 9.06 -2.73 -5.12
C ALA A 69 9.34 -2.16 -6.52
N SER A 70 9.19 -0.85 -6.69
CA SER A 70 9.49 -0.19 -7.98
C SER A 70 10.97 -0.26 -8.33
N THR A 71 11.85 -0.21 -7.33
CA THR A 71 13.30 -0.39 -7.52
C THR A 71 13.62 -1.83 -7.93
N VAL A 72 13.02 -2.82 -7.25
CA VAL A 72 13.18 -4.24 -7.62
C VAL A 72 12.67 -4.52 -9.03
N ASP A 73 11.51 -3.98 -9.40
CA ASP A 73 10.96 -4.09 -10.75
C ASP A 73 11.93 -3.52 -11.81
N ALA A 74 12.50 -2.34 -11.55
CA ALA A 74 13.47 -1.71 -12.44
C ALA A 74 14.77 -2.53 -12.57
N LEU A 75 15.26 -3.10 -11.46
CA LEU A 75 16.44 -3.96 -11.46
C LEU A 75 16.20 -5.25 -12.23
N ASN A 76 15.07 -5.92 -12.01
CA ASN A 76 14.69 -7.11 -12.77
C ASN A 76 14.61 -6.83 -14.25
N TRP A 77 14.01 -5.69 -14.63
CA TRP A 77 13.95 -5.27 -16.02
C TRP A 77 15.35 -4.99 -16.61
N LEU A 78 16.24 -4.34 -15.86
CA LEU A 78 17.61 -4.03 -16.30
C LEU A 78 18.45 -5.29 -16.48
N VAL A 79 18.32 -6.28 -15.60
CA VAL A 79 18.99 -7.57 -15.75
C VAL A 79 18.45 -8.27 -16.99
N TRP A 80 17.13 -8.33 -17.15
CA TRP A 80 16.48 -8.93 -18.32
C TRP A 80 16.88 -8.29 -19.64
N SER A 81 16.97 -6.95 -19.71
CA SER A 81 17.29 -6.22 -20.94
C SER A 81 18.69 -6.51 -21.48
N LYS A 82 19.58 -7.04 -20.63
CA LYS A 82 20.94 -7.47 -20.99
C LYS A 82 21.02 -8.94 -21.44
N THR A 83 19.91 -9.67 -21.46
CA THR A 83 19.87 -11.08 -21.89
C THR A 83 19.52 -11.21 -23.38
N GLU A 84 19.77 -12.39 -23.97
CA GLU A 84 19.29 -12.72 -25.31
C GLU A 84 17.75 -12.63 -25.42
N ASP A 85 17.05 -12.98 -24.34
CA ASP A 85 15.60 -12.84 -24.28
C ASP A 85 15.16 -11.38 -24.25
N GLY A 86 15.94 -10.48 -23.63
CA GLY A 86 15.77 -9.04 -23.73
C GLY A 86 15.90 -8.54 -25.18
N ALA A 87 16.93 -8.98 -25.89
CA ALA A 87 17.15 -8.64 -27.29
C ALA A 87 16.03 -9.14 -28.22
N LYS A 88 15.43 -10.30 -27.88
CA LYS A 88 14.31 -10.91 -28.62
C LYS A 88 12.92 -10.51 -28.06
N ASN A 89 12.87 -9.63 -27.05
CA ASN A 89 11.66 -9.21 -26.34
C ASN A 89 10.77 -10.37 -25.84
N ARG A 90 11.38 -11.40 -25.23
CA ARG A 90 10.68 -12.58 -24.69
C ARG A 90 10.82 -12.63 -23.17
N HIS A 91 9.88 -13.31 -22.50
CA HIS A 91 9.93 -13.59 -21.05
C HIS A 91 10.19 -12.35 -20.17
N ARG A 92 9.61 -11.19 -20.52
CA ARG A 92 9.78 -9.97 -19.74
C ARG A 92 9.32 -10.20 -18.29
N PRO A 93 10.11 -9.79 -17.28
CA PRO A 93 9.74 -9.97 -15.88
C PRO A 93 8.46 -9.19 -15.57
N LYS A 94 7.56 -9.82 -14.81
CA LYS A 94 6.35 -9.17 -14.31
C LYS A 94 6.68 -8.35 -13.07
N PRO A 95 6.08 -7.15 -12.91
CA PRO A 95 6.19 -6.37 -11.69
C PRO A 95 5.71 -7.15 -10.46
N ILE A 96 6.29 -6.84 -9.30
CA ILE A 96 5.80 -7.36 -8.01
C ILE A 96 4.34 -6.91 -7.82
N PRO A 97 3.41 -7.82 -7.45
CA PRO A 97 2.03 -7.46 -7.18
C PRO A 97 1.96 -6.48 -6.00
N ARG A 98 1.42 -5.28 -6.26
CA ARG A 98 1.27 -4.23 -5.25
C ARG A 98 -0.16 -4.27 -4.70
N PRO A 99 -0.37 -4.17 -3.38
CA PRO A 99 -1.70 -4.04 -2.80
C PRO A 99 -2.46 -2.87 -3.41
N GLY A 100 -3.71 -3.10 -3.78
CA GLY A 100 -4.57 -2.08 -4.40
C GLY A 100 -4.23 -1.69 -5.84
N ALA A 101 -3.16 -2.23 -6.45
CA ALA A 101 -2.89 -2.08 -7.88
C ALA A 101 -3.40 -3.30 -8.63
N SER A 102 -4.13 -3.08 -9.73
CA SER A 102 -4.48 -4.15 -10.65
C SER A 102 -3.19 -4.78 -11.19
N THR A 103 -3.06 -6.10 -11.06
CA THR A 103 -1.86 -6.82 -11.50
C THR A 103 -1.74 -6.77 -13.02
N ALA A 104 -0.50 -6.80 -13.55
CA ALA A 104 -0.20 -6.75 -14.99
C ALA A 104 -0.75 -7.93 -15.83
N GLY A 105 -1.69 -8.73 -15.30
CA GLY A 105 -2.49 -9.73 -16.01
C GLY A 105 -3.95 -9.34 -16.22
N ASP A 106 -4.41 -8.25 -15.62
CA ASP A 106 -5.81 -7.78 -15.64
C ASP A 106 -5.97 -6.50 -16.48
N GLU A 107 -4.90 -6.10 -17.18
CA GLU A 107 -4.95 -5.09 -18.22
C GLU A 107 -5.83 -5.60 -19.37
N ARG A 108 -7.08 -5.13 -19.43
CA ARG A 108 -7.87 -5.16 -20.66
C ARG A 108 -7.00 -4.53 -21.75
N ARG A 109 -6.47 -5.34 -22.66
CA ARG A 109 -5.83 -4.87 -23.89
C ARG A 109 -6.83 -3.98 -24.61
N VAL A 110 -6.70 -2.66 -24.44
CA VAL A 110 -7.43 -1.70 -25.26
C VAL A 110 -6.84 -1.84 -26.66
N LYS A 111 -7.56 -2.57 -27.53
CA LYS A 111 -7.23 -2.63 -28.95
C LYS A 111 -7.56 -1.26 -29.55
N GLY A 112 -6.63 -0.33 -29.44
CA GLY A 112 -6.63 0.87 -30.26
C GLY A 112 -6.10 0.53 -31.64
N THR A 113 -6.90 0.73 -32.68
CA THR A 113 -6.39 0.80 -34.04
C THR A 113 -5.60 2.11 -34.15
N GLY A 114 -4.32 2.04 -34.50
CA GLY A 114 -3.54 3.26 -34.75
C GLY A 114 -4.15 4.01 -35.94
N MET A 115 -4.65 5.22 -35.68
CA MET A 115 -5.10 6.13 -36.73
C MET A 115 -4.06 7.22 -36.96
N THR A 116 -3.97 7.69 -38.19
CA THR A 116 -3.14 8.82 -38.58
C THR A 116 -3.72 10.14 -38.04
N VAL A 117 -2.87 11.17 -37.91
CA VAL A 117 -3.29 12.51 -37.45
C VAL A 117 -4.44 13.05 -38.31
N LYS A 118 -4.45 12.75 -39.61
CA LYS A 118 -5.52 13.16 -40.52
C LYS A 118 -6.85 12.50 -40.18
N GLU A 119 -6.86 11.19 -39.94
CA GLU A 119 -8.06 10.44 -39.56
C GLU A 119 -8.62 10.89 -38.20
N ALA A 120 -7.76 11.35 -37.29
CA ALA A 120 -8.19 11.92 -36.03
C ALA A 120 -8.86 13.30 -36.18
N MET A 121 -8.40 14.11 -37.13
CA MET A 121 -8.95 15.45 -37.39
C MET A 121 -10.32 15.40 -38.07
N ASP A 122 -10.65 14.33 -38.80
CA ASP A 122 -11.95 14.15 -39.47
C ASP A 122 -13.07 13.66 -38.52
N LEU A 123 -12.76 13.38 -37.24
CA LEU A 123 -13.71 12.91 -36.23
C LEU A 123 -14.29 14.03 -35.33
N PHE A 124 -13.83 15.27 -35.50
CA PHE A 124 -14.26 16.46 -34.75
C PHE A 124 -14.83 17.54 -35.68
#